data_AF-A0A9N6WPX5-F1
#
_entry.id   AF-A0A9N6WPX5-F1
#
_cell.length_a   1.000
_cell.length_b   1.000
_cell.length_c   1.000
_cell.angle_alpha   90.00
_cell.angle_beta   90.00
_cell.angle_gamma   90.00
#
_symmetry.space_group_name_H-M   'P 1'
#
loop_
_entity.id
_entity.type
_entity.pdbx_description
1 polymer ?
#
loop_
_entity_poly.entity_id
_entity_poly.type
_entity_poly.pdbx_seq_one_letter_code
_entity_poly.pdbx_strand_id
1 'polypeptide(L)'
;MRIELVILGSLVLSTTVLGNAYYHKKQFYPSVVHITKSNPSMMVMYIQALVIVVLLGKLMKRVFFGQLRAAEVEHLIDRSWYAITETCLAFTVFREDFSTKFVALFTVLLFLKAFHWLVEDRVDYMERSPIISWLFHCRVTSLLLVLGALDWHFVQAAYTATLTQGASVQLVFGFEYAILLTMVAMVIVKYGLHTYDIQRENPWEDKAVFLLYAELVI
;
A
#
# COMPACT_ATOMS: atom_id res chain seq x y z
N MET A 1 -4.77 5.58 22.83
CA MET A 1 -5.39 4.65 23.81
C MET A 1 -5.96 3.37 23.20
N ARG A 2 -7.07 3.36 22.43
CA ARG A 2 -7.68 2.09 21.97
C ARG A 2 -6.78 1.23 21.07
N ILE A 3 -6.11 1.82 20.08
CA ILE A 3 -5.22 1.08 19.15
C ILE A 3 -3.94 0.59 19.85
N GLU A 4 -3.40 1.35 20.79
CA GLU A 4 -2.19 0.97 21.55
C GLU A 4 -2.45 -0.25 22.44
N LEU A 5 -3.64 -0.34 23.04
CA LEU A 5 -4.06 -1.52 23.80
C LEU A 5 -4.16 -2.76 22.90
N VAL A 6 -4.67 -2.61 21.68
CA VAL A 6 -4.73 -3.72 20.71
C VAL A 6 -3.33 -4.19 20.31
N ILE A 7 -2.40 -3.26 20.05
CA ILE A 7 -1.01 -3.58 19.70
C ILE A 7 -0.32 -4.32 20.85
N LEU A 8 -0.48 -3.82 22.08
CA LEU A 8 0.18 -4.42 23.24
C LEU A 8 -0.43 -5.79 23.58
N GLY A 9 -1.77 -5.90 23.50
CA GLY A 9 -2.48 -7.16 23.68
C GLY A 9 -2.07 -8.22 22.65
N SER A 10 -1.96 -7.87 21.37
CA SER A 10 -1.56 -8.82 20.32
C SER A 10 -0.10 -9.28 20.50
N LEU A 11 0.79 -8.38 20.92
CA LEU A 11 2.19 -8.70 21.23
C LEU A 11 2.31 -9.68 22.41
N VAL A 12 1.58 -9.44 23.50
CA VAL A 12 1.57 -10.35 24.65
C VAL A 12 1.01 -11.72 24.26
N LEU A 13 -0.09 -11.75 23.51
CA LEU A 13 -0.71 -13.01 23.08
C LEU A 13 0.22 -13.80 22.14
N SER A 14 0.81 -13.15 21.15
CA SER A 14 1.70 -13.81 20.18
C SER A 14 2.98 -14.34 20.84
N THR A 15 3.60 -13.57 21.73
CA THR A 15 4.77 -14.02 22.51
C THR A 15 4.42 -15.18 23.44
N THR A 16 3.24 -15.17 24.07
CA THR A 16 2.77 -16.28 24.91
C THR A 16 2.55 -17.56 24.09
N VAL A 17 1.91 -17.47 22.93
CA VAL A 17 1.67 -18.62 22.03
C VAL A 17 2.99 -19.19 21.50
N LEU A 18 3.90 -18.33 21.05
CA LEU A 18 5.23 -18.72 20.57
C LEU A 18 6.05 -19.36 21.70
N GLY A 19 6.08 -18.74 22.88
CA GLY A 19 6.78 -19.23 24.05
C GLY A 19 6.27 -20.59 24.51
N ASN A 20 4.94 -20.77 24.57
CA ASN A 20 4.32 -22.04 24.95
C ASN A 20 4.64 -23.16 23.94
N ALA A 21 4.52 -22.87 22.64
CA ALA A 21 4.83 -23.84 21.59
C ALA A 21 6.32 -24.23 21.59
N TYR A 22 7.22 -23.29 21.87
CA TYR A 22 8.65 -23.57 22.00
C TYR A 22 8.96 -24.37 23.26
N TYR A 23 8.34 -24.04 24.39
CA TYR A 23 8.51 -24.76 25.66
C TYR A 23 8.15 -26.24 25.55
N HIS A 24 7.02 -26.56 24.91
CA HIS A 24 6.56 -27.94 24.74
C HIS A 24 7.36 -28.75 23.72
N LYS A 25 7.81 -28.13 22.63
CA LYS A 25 8.43 -28.85 21.52
C LYS A 25 9.95 -28.79 21.51
N LYS A 26 10.56 -27.80 22.18
CA LYS A 26 12.02 -27.57 22.34
C LYS A 26 12.82 -27.51 21.04
N GLN A 27 12.15 -27.48 19.88
CA GLN A 27 12.73 -27.51 18.55
C GLN A 27 11.91 -26.57 17.65
N PHE A 28 12.60 -25.80 16.80
CA PHE A 28 11.97 -24.78 15.95
C PHE A 28 10.90 -25.37 15.02
N TYR A 29 11.25 -26.40 14.25
CA TYR A 29 10.34 -26.95 13.24
C TYR A 29 9.05 -27.53 13.85
N PRO A 30 9.09 -28.41 14.88
CA PRO A 30 7.87 -28.90 15.51
C PRO A 30 7.04 -27.82 16.21
N SER A 31 7.65 -26.74 16.73
CA SER A 31 6.91 -25.58 17.27
C SER A 31 6.12 -24.85 16.18
N VAL A 32 6.73 -24.60 15.02
CA VAL A 32 6.05 -23.97 13.89
C VAL A 32 4.90 -24.85 13.39
N VAL A 33 5.13 -26.16 13.26
CA VAL A 33 4.07 -27.11 12.88
C VAL A 33 2.92 -27.13 13.90
N HIS A 34 3.23 -27.06 15.20
CA HIS A 34 2.20 -26.98 16.24
C HIS A 34 1.34 -25.72 16.11
N ILE A 35 1.97 -24.57 15.89
CA ILE A 35 1.27 -23.29 15.72
C ILE A 35 0.40 -23.30 14.45
N THR A 36 0.91 -23.83 13.34
CA THR A 36 0.18 -23.89 12.06
C THR A 36 -0.88 -24.97 12.00
N LYS A 37 -0.92 -25.92 12.94
CA LYS A 37 -1.99 -26.92 13.05
C LYS A 37 -3.05 -26.55 14.08
N SER A 38 -2.76 -25.64 15.00
CA SER A 38 -3.68 -25.20 16.04
C SER A 38 -4.47 -23.97 15.58
N ASN A 39 -5.78 -24.12 15.35
CA ASN A 39 -6.69 -23.03 14.99
C ASN A 39 -6.56 -21.77 15.88
N PRO A 40 -6.58 -21.85 17.22
CA PRO A 40 -6.44 -20.66 18.07
C PRO A 40 -5.05 -20.01 17.97
N SER A 41 -3.99 -20.81 17.88
CA SER A 41 -2.62 -20.29 17.74
C SER A 41 -2.45 -19.56 16.40
N MET A 42 -2.99 -20.13 15.33
CA MET A 42 -2.98 -19.54 14.00
C MET A 42 -3.78 -18.22 13.94
N MET A 43 -4.94 -18.14 14.62
CA MET A 43 -5.74 -16.91 14.70
C MET A 43 -4.96 -15.77 15.37
N VAL A 44 -4.24 -16.05 16.46
CA VAL A 44 -3.37 -15.07 17.12
C VAL A 44 -2.28 -14.57 16.16
N MET A 45 -1.68 -15.47 15.36
CA MET A 45 -0.68 -15.09 14.36
C MET A 45 -1.26 -14.20 13.26
N TYR A 46 -2.50 -14.45 12.81
CA TYR A 46 -3.17 -13.57 11.83
C TYR A 46 -3.46 -12.18 12.38
N ILE A 47 -3.94 -12.09 13.62
CA ILE A 47 -4.15 -10.80 14.29
C ILE A 47 -2.82 -10.04 14.41
N GLN A 48 -1.76 -10.73 14.81
CA GLN A 48 -0.43 -10.13 14.92
C GLN A 48 0.09 -9.64 13.55
N ALA A 49 -0.14 -10.39 12.48
CA ALA A 49 0.23 -9.98 11.12
C ALA A 49 -0.50 -8.69 10.71
N LEU A 50 -1.81 -8.58 10.97
CA LEU A 50 -2.59 -7.36 10.69
C LEU A 50 -2.07 -6.16 11.50
N VAL A 51 -1.73 -6.38 12.78
CA VAL A 51 -1.13 -5.33 13.62
C VAL A 51 0.20 -4.84 13.05
N ILE A 52 1.04 -5.74 12.53
CA ILE A 52 2.30 -5.37 11.88
C ILE A 52 2.04 -4.49 10.64
N VAL A 53 1.04 -4.83 9.81
CA VAL A 53 0.66 -3.98 8.66
C VAL A 53 0.24 -2.58 9.11
N VAL A 54 -0.56 -2.47 10.18
CA VAL A 54 -0.97 -1.18 10.74
C VAL A 54 0.23 -0.38 11.27
N LEU A 55 1.17 -1.05 11.95
CA LEU A 55 2.40 -0.42 12.45
C LEU A 55 3.29 0.08 11.31
N LEU A 56 3.45 -0.71 10.24
CA LEU A 56 4.16 -0.31 9.04
C LEU A 56 3.50 0.91 8.39
N GLY A 57 2.16 0.94 8.32
CA GLY A 57 1.43 2.08 7.82
C GLY A 57 1.67 3.36 8.63
N LYS A 58 1.67 3.25 9.97
CA LYS A 58 2.02 4.36 10.87
C LYS A 58 3.47 4.84 10.69
N LEU A 59 4.40 3.91 10.50
CA LEU A 59 5.80 4.22 10.24
C LEU A 59 5.95 4.99 8.93
N MET A 60 5.41 4.46 7.83
CA MET A 60 5.45 5.11 6.52
C MET A 60 4.78 6.49 6.54
N LYS A 61 3.60 6.61 7.18
CA LYS A 61 2.97 7.91 7.44
C LYS A 61 3.94 8.89 8.10
N ARG A 62 4.61 8.47 9.16
CA ARG A 62 5.53 9.35 9.91
C ARG A 62 6.77 9.74 9.10
N VAL A 63 7.33 8.80 8.34
CA VAL A 63 8.55 8.99 7.54
C VAL A 63 8.28 9.90 6.33
N PHE A 64 7.24 9.60 5.54
CA PHE A 64 6.99 10.26 4.26
C PHE A 64 6.01 11.44 4.34
N PHE A 65 5.04 11.42 5.25
CA PHE A 65 3.98 12.45 5.30
C PHE A 65 4.08 13.34 6.53
N GLY A 66 4.63 12.83 7.63
CA GLY A 66 4.59 13.50 8.94
C GLY A 66 3.15 13.54 9.47
N GLN A 67 2.45 14.65 9.24
CA GLN A 67 1.05 14.84 9.63
C GLN A 67 0.12 14.79 8.42
N LEU A 68 -0.79 13.81 8.41
CA LEU A 68 -1.87 13.74 7.42
C LEU A 68 -2.94 14.80 7.71
N ARG A 69 -3.41 15.44 6.65
CA ARG A 69 -4.50 16.44 6.69
C ARG A 69 -5.85 15.72 6.75
N ALA A 70 -6.87 16.39 7.28
CA ALA A 70 -8.22 15.82 7.37
C ALA A 70 -8.75 15.39 5.98
N ALA A 71 -8.60 16.25 4.97
CA ALA A 71 -9.03 15.95 3.60
C ALA A 71 -8.37 14.71 3.00
N GLU A 72 -7.08 14.47 3.26
CA GLU A 72 -6.38 13.28 2.78
C GLU A 72 -6.89 12.00 3.45
N VAL A 73 -7.25 12.09 4.73
CA VAL A 73 -7.81 10.96 5.47
C VAL A 73 -9.23 10.66 4.96
N GLU A 74 -10.03 11.69 4.70
CA GLU A 74 -11.38 11.56 4.17
C GLU A 74 -11.37 10.93 2.78
N HIS A 75 -10.60 11.49 1.84
CA HIS A 75 -10.43 10.90 0.51
C HIS A 75 -9.91 9.46 0.57
N LEU A 76 -8.95 9.18 1.46
CA LEU A 76 -8.43 7.83 1.64
C LEU A 76 -9.53 6.86 2.08
N ILE A 77 -10.38 7.25 3.02
CA ILE A 77 -11.48 6.41 3.52
C ILE A 77 -12.48 6.13 2.39
N ASP A 78 -12.89 7.17 1.67
CA ASP A 78 -13.86 7.05 0.58
C ASP A 78 -13.33 6.14 -0.53
N ARG A 79 -12.14 6.44 -1.07
CA ARG A 79 -11.48 5.63 -2.11
C ARG A 79 -11.25 4.18 -1.66
N SER A 80 -10.93 3.96 -0.39
CA SER A 80 -10.72 2.61 0.16
C SER A 80 -11.98 1.76 0.10
N TRP A 81 -13.15 2.32 0.43
CA TRP A 81 -14.40 1.56 0.38
C TRP A 81 -14.72 1.10 -1.05
N TYR A 82 -14.57 2.00 -2.03
CA TYR A 82 -14.76 1.68 -3.44
C TYR A 82 -13.79 0.60 -3.92
N ALA A 83 -12.49 0.75 -3.67
CA ALA A 83 -11.49 -0.22 -4.13
C ALA A 83 -11.67 -1.61 -3.51
N ILE A 84 -12.09 -1.69 -2.25
CA ILE A 84 -12.44 -2.97 -1.62
C ILE A 84 -13.59 -3.62 -2.39
N THR A 85 -14.67 -2.88 -2.65
CA THR A 85 -15.84 -3.44 -3.35
C THR A 85 -15.53 -3.87 -4.78
N GLU A 86 -14.77 -3.07 -5.54
CA GLU A 86 -14.38 -3.41 -6.91
C GLU A 86 -13.49 -4.65 -6.99
N THR A 87 -12.49 -4.74 -6.11
CA THR A 87 -11.57 -5.88 -6.10
C THR A 87 -12.29 -7.15 -5.65
N CYS A 88 -13.18 -7.06 -4.66
CA CYS A 88 -14.04 -8.17 -4.25
C CYS A 88 -14.95 -8.63 -5.39
N LEU A 89 -15.53 -7.70 -6.15
CA LEU A 89 -16.36 -8.02 -7.31
C LEU A 89 -15.53 -8.73 -8.39
N ALA A 90 -14.36 -8.18 -8.75
CA ALA A 90 -13.46 -8.79 -9.72
C ALA A 90 -13.07 -10.23 -9.33
N PHE A 91 -12.86 -10.49 -8.04
CA PHE A 91 -12.54 -11.83 -7.55
C PHE A 91 -13.68 -12.84 -7.74
N THR A 92 -14.95 -12.43 -7.59
CA THR A 92 -16.09 -13.34 -7.82
C THR A 92 -16.12 -13.92 -9.24
N VAL A 93 -15.52 -13.22 -10.21
CA VAL A 93 -15.40 -13.68 -11.60
C VAL A 93 -14.47 -14.89 -11.73
N PHE A 94 -13.39 -14.92 -10.96
CA PHE A 94 -12.37 -15.97 -11.03
C PHE A 94 -12.72 -17.24 -10.23
N ARG A 95 -13.79 -17.20 -9.41
CA ARG A 95 -14.29 -18.34 -8.62
C ARG A 95 -13.19 -19.12 -7.86
N GLU A 96 -12.11 -18.45 -7.47
CA GLU A 96 -11.06 -19.07 -6.65
C GLU A 96 -11.52 -19.13 -5.18
N ASP A 97 -11.03 -20.12 -4.43
CA ASP A 97 -11.30 -20.21 -3.00
C ASP A 97 -10.61 -19.06 -2.24
N PHE A 98 -11.29 -18.51 -1.22
CA PHE A 98 -10.71 -17.53 -0.30
C PHE A 98 -9.54 -18.15 0.48
N SER A 99 -8.34 -18.07 -0.10
CA SER A 99 -7.11 -18.57 0.53
C SER A 99 -6.43 -17.52 1.40
N THR A 100 -5.63 -17.96 2.36
CA THR A 100 -4.80 -17.07 3.19
C THR A 100 -3.80 -16.28 2.35
N LYS A 101 -3.30 -16.88 1.26
CA LYS A 101 -2.46 -16.22 0.25
C LYS A 101 -3.20 -15.07 -0.42
N PHE A 102 -4.45 -15.26 -0.79
CA PHE A 102 -5.28 -14.20 -1.38
C PHE A 102 -5.44 -13.01 -0.44
N VAL A 103 -5.82 -13.25 0.82
CA VAL A 103 -5.99 -12.18 1.81
C VAL A 103 -4.68 -11.40 2.00
N ALA A 104 -3.53 -12.09 2.02
CA ALA A 104 -2.23 -11.43 2.11
C ALA A 104 -1.93 -10.55 0.89
N LEU A 105 -2.12 -11.07 -0.33
CA LEU A 105 -1.92 -10.31 -1.58
C LEU A 105 -2.85 -9.10 -1.66
N PHE A 106 -4.12 -9.28 -1.31
CA PHE A 106 -5.12 -8.23 -1.26
C PHE A 106 -4.77 -7.13 -0.24
N THR A 107 -4.32 -7.53 0.95
CA THR A 107 -3.89 -6.59 2.00
C THR A 107 -2.69 -5.76 1.52
N VAL A 108 -1.71 -6.38 0.85
CA VAL A 108 -0.56 -5.67 0.29
C VAL A 108 -0.98 -4.71 -0.81
N LEU A 109 -1.85 -5.14 -1.72
CA LEU A 109 -2.36 -4.27 -2.79
C LEU A 109 -3.06 -3.03 -2.23
N LEU A 110 -4.02 -3.21 -1.32
CA LEU A 110 -4.74 -2.09 -0.71
C LEU A 110 -3.80 -1.17 0.08
N PHE A 111 -2.81 -1.76 0.76
CA PHE A 111 -1.82 -0.99 1.49
C PHE A 111 -1.01 -0.08 0.55
N LEU A 112 -0.51 -0.60 -0.57
CA LEU A 112 0.21 0.21 -1.56
C LEU A 112 -0.69 1.24 -2.22
N LYS A 113 -1.92 0.86 -2.62
CA LYS A 113 -2.91 1.73 -3.24
C LYS A 113 -3.26 2.93 -2.35
N ALA A 114 -3.33 2.73 -1.03
CA ALA A 114 -3.49 3.82 -0.07
C ALA A 114 -2.36 4.86 -0.13
N PHE A 115 -1.10 4.43 -0.24
CA PHE A 115 0.03 5.36 -0.33
C PHE A 115 0.10 6.09 -1.67
N HIS A 116 -0.36 5.46 -2.75
CA HIS A 116 -0.51 6.11 -4.05
C HIS A 116 -1.51 7.26 -4.00
N TRP A 117 -2.69 7.02 -3.44
CA TRP A 117 -3.69 8.07 -3.26
C TRP A 117 -3.19 9.20 -2.36
N LEU A 118 -2.48 8.86 -1.28
CA LEU A 118 -1.91 9.87 -0.40
C LEU A 118 -0.84 10.72 -1.07
N VAL A 119 0.04 10.14 -1.91
CA VAL A 119 1.08 10.92 -2.60
C VAL A 119 0.49 11.79 -3.70
N GLU A 120 -0.53 11.31 -4.41
CA GLU A 120 -1.31 12.11 -5.36
C GLU A 120 -1.93 13.33 -4.67
N ASP A 121 -2.68 13.13 -3.59
CA ASP A 121 -3.32 14.22 -2.83
C ASP A 121 -2.29 15.23 -2.26
N ARG A 122 -1.06 14.78 -2.00
CA ARG A 122 0.06 15.65 -1.57
C ARG A 122 0.61 16.48 -2.72
N VAL A 123 0.77 15.88 -3.88
CA VAL A 123 1.26 16.58 -5.08
C VAL A 123 0.20 17.57 -5.58
N ASP A 124 -1.08 17.21 -5.57
CA ASP A 124 -2.17 18.13 -5.93
C ASP A 124 -2.28 19.31 -4.94
N TYR A 125 -1.95 19.09 -3.66
CA TYR A 125 -1.89 20.19 -2.70
C TYR A 125 -0.71 21.14 -2.91
N MET A 126 0.36 20.66 -3.54
CA MET A 126 1.54 21.47 -3.84
C MET A 126 1.17 22.72 -4.63
N GLU A 127 0.19 22.62 -5.53
CA GLU A 127 -0.33 23.74 -6.32
C GLU A 127 -0.93 24.86 -5.45
N ARG A 128 -1.54 24.51 -4.31
CA ARG A 128 -2.23 25.45 -3.43
C ARG A 128 -1.33 26.00 -2.33
N SER A 129 -0.08 25.52 -2.22
CA SER A 129 0.82 25.84 -1.12
C SER A 129 1.95 26.76 -1.58
N PRO A 130 2.05 28.00 -1.08
CA PRO A 130 3.05 28.97 -1.54
C PRO A 130 4.48 28.72 -0.99
N ILE A 131 4.67 27.80 -0.04
CA ILE A 131 5.97 27.57 0.61
C ILE A 131 6.25 26.06 0.70
N ILE A 132 7.16 25.58 -0.13
CA ILE A 132 7.58 24.17 -0.15
C ILE A 132 9.01 24.06 0.37
N SER A 133 9.20 23.17 1.34
CA SER A 133 10.51 22.90 1.93
C SER A 133 11.27 21.81 1.17
N TRP A 134 12.59 21.81 1.26
CA TRP A 134 13.41 20.76 0.63
C TRP A 134 13.14 19.35 1.19
N LEU A 135 12.76 19.28 2.47
CA LEU A 135 12.33 18.03 3.10
C LEU A 135 11.07 17.45 2.45
N PHE A 136 10.15 18.30 1.98
CA PHE A 136 8.95 17.85 1.25
C PHE A 136 9.34 17.18 -0.07
N HIS A 137 10.22 17.81 -0.85
CA HIS A 137 10.71 17.25 -2.11
C HIS A 137 11.39 15.90 -1.89
N CYS A 138 12.29 15.78 -0.90
CA CYS A 138 12.94 14.52 -0.56
C CYS A 138 11.92 13.43 -0.17
N ARG A 139 10.88 13.77 0.61
CA ARG A 139 9.85 12.81 1.04
C ARG A 139 8.98 12.31 -0.11
N VAL A 140 8.50 13.22 -0.96
CA VAL A 140 7.63 12.86 -2.10
C VAL A 140 8.42 12.05 -3.12
N THR A 141 9.62 12.50 -3.49
CA THR A 141 10.46 11.78 -4.47
C THR A 141 10.89 10.41 -3.97
N SER A 142 11.34 10.29 -2.72
CA SER A 142 11.68 8.97 -2.16
C SER A 142 10.48 8.04 -2.05
N LEU A 143 9.30 8.55 -1.72
CA LEU A 143 8.07 7.75 -1.69
C LEU A 143 7.69 7.25 -3.09
N LEU A 144 7.71 8.12 -4.11
CA LEU A 144 7.40 7.74 -5.49
C LEU A 144 8.38 6.68 -6.02
N LEU A 145 9.67 6.81 -5.70
CA LEU A 145 10.68 5.81 -6.07
C LEU A 145 10.43 4.46 -5.40
N VAL A 146 10.10 4.45 -4.10
CA VAL A 146 9.81 3.21 -3.36
C VAL A 146 8.54 2.55 -3.91
N LEU A 147 7.48 3.32 -4.12
CA LEU A 147 6.21 2.82 -4.67
C LEU A 147 6.40 2.23 -6.07
N GLY A 148 6.99 3.00 -7.00
CA GLY A 148 7.23 2.53 -8.36
C GLY A 148 8.15 1.30 -8.44
N ALA A 149 9.15 1.20 -7.56
CA ALA A 149 10.01 0.02 -7.48
C ALA A 149 9.25 -1.22 -6.97
N LEU A 150 8.36 -1.05 -5.99
CA LEU A 150 7.51 -2.12 -5.49
C LEU A 150 6.50 -2.57 -6.54
N ASP A 151 5.84 -1.63 -7.22
CA ASP A 151 4.86 -1.96 -8.27
C ASP A 151 5.52 -2.72 -9.41
N TRP A 152 6.68 -2.25 -9.89
CA TRP A 152 7.46 -2.96 -10.90
C TRP A 152 7.82 -4.39 -10.45
N HIS A 153 8.28 -4.55 -9.21
CA HIS A 153 8.58 -5.86 -8.65
C HIS A 153 7.35 -6.78 -8.61
N PHE A 154 6.19 -6.27 -8.18
CA PHE A 154 4.97 -7.06 -8.11
C PHE A 154 4.38 -7.38 -9.48
N VAL A 155 4.48 -6.48 -10.46
CA VAL A 155 4.13 -6.76 -11.86
C VAL A 155 5.01 -7.89 -12.41
N GLN A 156 6.33 -7.84 -12.18
CA GLN A 156 7.24 -8.89 -12.62
C GLN A 156 6.97 -10.23 -11.90
N ALA A 157 6.66 -10.19 -10.60
CA ALA A 157 6.26 -11.37 -9.83
C ALA A 157 4.95 -11.98 -10.36
N ALA A 158 3.95 -11.15 -10.68
CA ALA A 158 2.70 -11.60 -11.29
C ALA A 158 2.94 -12.22 -12.67
N TYR A 159 3.72 -11.55 -13.52
CA TYR A 159 4.07 -12.04 -14.86
C TYR A 159 4.74 -13.41 -14.84
N THR A 160 5.78 -13.56 -14.01
CA THR A 160 6.50 -14.85 -13.87
C THR A 160 5.61 -15.96 -13.32
N ALA A 161 4.72 -15.63 -12.39
CA ALA A 161 3.81 -16.61 -11.84
C ALA A 161 2.72 -17.03 -12.86
N THR A 162 2.21 -16.09 -13.67
CA THR A 162 1.31 -16.41 -14.78
C THR A 162 1.98 -17.29 -15.83
N LEU A 163 3.26 -17.05 -16.14
CA LEU A 163 3.98 -17.86 -17.12
C LEU A 163 4.19 -19.31 -16.65
N THR A 164 4.39 -19.52 -15.35
CA THR A 164 4.71 -20.84 -14.78
C THR A 164 3.48 -21.62 -14.34
N GLN A 165 2.44 -20.96 -13.85
CA GLN A 165 1.24 -21.58 -13.25
C GLN A 165 -0.02 -21.41 -14.12
N GLY A 166 0.06 -20.63 -15.20
CA GLY A 166 -1.07 -20.26 -16.04
C GLY A 166 -1.86 -19.07 -15.51
N ALA A 167 -2.97 -18.75 -16.19
CA ALA A 167 -3.85 -17.65 -15.79
C ALA A 167 -4.55 -17.97 -14.47
N SER A 168 -4.38 -17.09 -13.48
CA SER A 168 -4.98 -17.17 -12.14
C SER A 168 -5.25 -15.76 -11.62
N VAL A 169 -5.78 -15.64 -10.40
CA VAL A 169 -6.00 -14.34 -9.73
C VAL A 169 -4.73 -13.47 -9.63
N GLN A 170 -3.53 -14.06 -9.72
CA GLN A 170 -2.29 -13.27 -9.79
C GLN A 170 -2.22 -12.34 -11.01
N LEU A 171 -2.88 -12.68 -12.11
CA LEU A 171 -2.97 -11.82 -13.29
C LEU A 171 -3.78 -10.56 -13.00
N VAL A 172 -4.89 -10.67 -12.25
CA VAL A 172 -5.71 -9.52 -11.81
C VAL A 172 -4.89 -8.59 -10.93
N PHE A 173 -4.18 -9.16 -9.94
CA PHE A 173 -3.27 -8.38 -9.10
C PHE A 173 -2.17 -7.72 -9.93
N GLY A 174 -1.60 -8.42 -10.91
CA GLY A 174 -0.62 -7.86 -11.83
C GLY A 174 -1.14 -6.65 -12.60
N PHE A 175 -2.39 -6.68 -13.07
CA PHE A 175 -3.04 -5.54 -13.70
C PHE A 175 -3.25 -4.37 -12.73
N GLU A 176 -3.71 -4.64 -11.51
CA GLU A 176 -3.84 -3.59 -10.49
C GLU A 176 -2.49 -2.92 -10.18
N TYR A 177 -1.40 -3.69 -10.05
CA TYR A 177 -0.06 -3.11 -9.87
C TYR A 177 0.42 -2.33 -11.10
N ALA A 178 0.04 -2.74 -12.31
CA ALA A 178 0.34 -1.97 -13.52
C ALA A 178 -0.42 -0.63 -13.54
N ILE A 179 -1.68 -0.60 -13.09
CA ILE A 179 -2.45 0.64 -12.93
C ILE A 179 -1.81 1.54 -11.86
N LEU A 180 -1.29 0.98 -10.76
CA LEU A 180 -0.54 1.77 -9.78
C LEU A 180 0.73 2.37 -10.39
N LEU A 181 1.43 1.63 -11.27
CA LEU A 181 2.60 2.14 -11.97
C LEU A 181 2.27 3.31 -12.90
N THR A 182 1.14 3.27 -13.63
CA THR A 182 0.69 4.42 -14.44
C THR A 182 0.31 5.61 -13.56
N MET A 183 -0.30 5.36 -12.40
CA MET A 183 -0.56 6.40 -11.41
C MET A 183 0.73 7.07 -10.91
N VAL A 184 1.79 6.30 -10.62
CA VAL A 184 3.11 6.86 -10.28
C VAL A 184 3.65 7.74 -11.41
N ALA A 185 3.56 7.29 -12.66
CA ALA A 185 4.00 8.07 -13.82
C ALA A 185 3.25 9.39 -13.92
N MET A 186 1.92 9.37 -13.76
CA MET A 186 1.09 10.58 -13.79
C MET A 186 1.45 11.54 -12.64
N VAL A 187 1.64 11.02 -11.42
CA VAL A 187 2.02 11.85 -10.28
C VAL A 187 3.43 12.45 -10.45
N ILE A 188 4.38 11.73 -11.08
CA ILE A 188 5.70 12.28 -11.43
C ILE A 188 5.56 13.44 -12.41
N VAL A 189 4.72 13.30 -13.43
CA VAL A 189 4.46 14.39 -14.40
C VAL A 189 3.84 15.59 -13.68
N LYS A 190 2.77 15.41 -12.89
CA LYS A 190 2.17 16.48 -12.08
C LYS A 190 3.21 17.18 -11.20
N TYR A 191 4.00 16.39 -10.47
CA TYR A 191 5.03 16.92 -9.58
C TYR A 191 6.10 17.73 -10.33
N GLY A 192 6.54 17.27 -11.50
CA GLY A 192 7.48 17.99 -12.36
C GLY A 192 6.90 19.32 -12.85
N LEU A 193 5.67 19.31 -13.37
CA LEU A 193 4.99 20.51 -13.87
C LEU A 193 4.75 21.54 -12.77
N HIS A 194 4.29 21.10 -11.59
CA HIS A 194 4.08 21.98 -10.45
C HIS A 194 5.40 22.56 -9.90
N THR A 195 6.47 21.76 -9.85
CA THR A 195 7.79 22.25 -9.42
C THR A 195 8.33 23.30 -10.39
N TYR A 196 8.11 23.09 -11.70
CA TYR A 196 8.50 24.03 -12.75
C TYR A 196 7.70 25.34 -12.67
N ASP A 197 6.39 25.26 -12.45
CA ASP A 197 5.49 26.41 -12.32
C ASP A 197 5.87 27.31 -11.12
N ILE A 198 6.20 26.71 -9.97
CA ILE A 198 6.57 27.44 -8.74
C ILE A 198 7.88 28.24 -8.87
N GLN A 199 8.76 27.87 -9.80
CA GLN A 199 10.01 28.60 -10.03
C GLN A 199 9.82 29.85 -10.91
N ARG A 200 8.63 30.04 -11.50
CA ARG A 200 8.34 31.18 -12.38
C ARG A 200 7.69 32.32 -11.61
N GLU A 201 7.99 33.55 -12.02
CA GLU A 201 7.35 34.76 -11.49
C GLU A 201 5.90 34.91 -12.00
N ASN A 202 5.62 34.42 -13.21
CA ASN A 202 4.28 34.45 -13.81
C ASN A 202 3.68 33.03 -13.88
N PRO A 203 2.38 32.87 -13.57
CA PRO A 203 1.68 31.59 -13.69
C PRO A 203 1.79 31.00 -15.10
N TRP A 204 2.00 29.70 -15.21
CA TRP A 204 2.11 29.05 -16.51
C TRP A 204 0.73 28.76 -17.14
N GLU A 205 0.36 29.56 -18.14
CA GLU A 205 -0.94 29.47 -18.82
C GLU A 205 -1.20 28.12 -19.52
N ASP A 206 -0.20 27.51 -20.14
CA ASP A 206 -0.35 26.23 -20.88
C ASP A 206 -0.31 24.98 -19.98
N LYS A 207 -0.06 25.12 -18.68
CA LYS A 207 0.09 23.99 -17.74
C LYS A 207 -1.09 23.01 -17.80
N ALA A 208 -2.32 23.54 -17.89
CA ALA A 208 -3.53 22.73 -17.99
C ALA A 208 -3.57 21.88 -19.27
N VAL A 209 -3.02 22.39 -20.38
CA VAL A 209 -2.94 21.68 -21.66
C VAL A 209 -1.95 20.51 -21.56
N PHE A 210 -0.79 20.72 -20.95
CA PHE A 210 0.19 19.65 -20.72
C PHE A 210 -0.34 18.57 -19.77
N LEU A 211 -1.05 18.96 -18.71
CA LEU A 211 -1.73 18.02 -17.82
C LEU A 211 -2.77 17.18 -18.56
N LEU A 212 -3.59 17.82 -19.40
CA LEU A 212 -4.57 17.11 -20.23
C LEU A 212 -3.91 16.11 -21.18
N TYR A 213 -2.80 16.49 -21.83
CA TYR A 213 -2.07 15.55 -22.69
C TYR A 213 -1.48 14.38 -21.91
N ALA A 214 -0.99 14.61 -20.69
CA ALA A 214 -0.49 13.55 -19.83
C ALA A 214 -1.61 12.58 -19.41
N GLU A 215 -2.77 13.10 -19.01
CA GLU A 215 -3.96 12.30 -18.66
C GLU A 215 -4.50 11.49 -19.83
N LEU A 216 -4.34 11.96 -21.07
CA LEU A 216 -4.80 11.24 -22.25
C LEU A 216 -3.86 10.09 -22.64
N VAL A 217 -2.55 10.28 -22.44
CA VAL A 217 -1.52 9.35 -22.92
C VAL A 217 -1.21 8.24 -21.91
N ILE A 218 -1.28 8.56 -20.61
CA ILE A 218 -0.94 7.65 -19.50
C ILE A 218 -2.19 6.96 -18.99
#